data_AF-A0A951K500-F1
#
_entry.id   AF-A0A951K500-F1
#
_cell.length_a   1.000
_cell.length_b   1.000
_cell.length_c   1.000
_cell.angle_alpha   90.00
_cell.angle_beta   90.00
_cell.angle_gamma   90.00
#
_symmetry.space_group_name_H-M   'P 1'
#
loop_
_entity.id
_entity.type
_entity.pdbx_description
1 polymer ?
#
loop_
_entity_poly.entity_id
_entity_poly.type
_entity_poly.pdbx_seq_one_letter_code
_entity_poly.pdbx_strand_id
1 'polypeptide(L)'
;MEVPSNEAVLPDLRFSIDIMANQKDTQRERQTLLVPAYFEGTRQKVAAGIVTMENNPAYRRLLEEAEEALSAQPLSVTYKKHTPPSGDKRDYWSLSIYFWPNQHTSDGLPYVPKDGMVNPEIEDYDRPNFVRMCGLVDTLCCAFALSGEEKFAAKATELLRVWFIDESTRMNPNMLFAQYIPGENIEVPWKEYPARYVSGSQGRKGVWVSFGGVIEDLNLVPLTDCLRWLRESKSWTQSDDAAIQDWYRAYTEWLLTHQHGLDEAACRNNHGSWYWADILCFLDFTNQRDRARQYAEHIFYERLQLQIEPDGSQPEELVRAISQHYTAFTLCSFANMALSAQKCGYDAWSVTTEDGRSLIGAMDWFAPYLTGEKTWEWKQIKPFNPSIMVGPMSACGLSAETRFRRIAEQITVATDDRVRLLYDLDVHAKK
;
A
#
# COMPACT_ATOMS: atom_id res chain seq x y z
N MET A 1 49.83 -15.34 30.91
CA MET A 1 48.74 -16.10 30.25
C MET A 1 47.62 -16.17 31.25
N GLU A 2 46.55 -15.41 31.04
CA GLU A 2 45.17 -15.74 31.39
C GLU A 2 44.29 -14.55 30.98
N VAL A 3 43.29 -14.85 30.16
CA VAL A 3 42.32 -13.92 29.60
C VAL A 3 41.11 -13.91 30.53
N PRO A 4 40.62 -12.76 31.03
CA PRO A 4 39.29 -12.70 31.61
C PRO A 4 38.25 -12.50 30.51
N SER A 5 37.29 -13.42 30.47
CA SER A 5 36.07 -13.38 29.69
C SER A 5 35.16 -12.22 30.13
N ASN A 6 34.91 -11.26 29.24
CA ASN A 6 33.82 -10.31 29.39
C ASN A 6 32.63 -10.78 28.53
N GLU A 7 31.75 -11.56 29.13
CA GLU A 7 30.34 -11.62 28.72
C GLU A 7 29.69 -10.29 29.12
N ALA A 8 29.73 -9.32 28.21
CA ALA A 8 28.84 -8.17 28.26
C ALA A 8 27.57 -8.54 27.50
N VAL A 9 26.52 -8.76 28.30
CA VAL A 9 25.11 -8.96 27.96
C VAL A 9 24.70 -8.21 26.69
N LEU A 10 24.52 -8.96 25.59
CA LEU A 10 23.71 -8.55 24.44
C LEU A 10 22.24 -8.61 24.86
N PRO A 11 21.47 -7.50 24.87
CA PRO A 11 20.03 -7.60 25.06
C PRO A 11 19.42 -8.38 23.89
N ASP A 12 18.68 -9.42 24.25
CA ASP A 12 17.91 -10.36 23.44
C ASP A 12 17.52 -9.89 22.02
N LEU A 13 18.18 -10.48 21.01
CA LEU A 13 17.69 -10.54 19.62
C LEU A 13 16.33 -11.27 19.47
N ARG A 14 15.81 -11.86 20.55
CA ARG A 14 14.51 -12.55 20.58
C ARG A 14 13.32 -11.61 20.56
N PHE A 15 13.44 -10.39 21.08
CA PHE A 15 12.32 -9.43 21.08
C PHE A 15 12.00 -8.85 19.68
N SER A 16 12.99 -8.82 18.77
CA SER A 16 12.80 -8.31 17.40
C SER A 16 12.17 -9.33 16.45
N ILE A 17 12.18 -10.62 16.79
CA ILE A 17 11.50 -11.67 16.02
C ILE A 17 10.00 -11.67 16.34
N ASP A 18 9.61 -11.39 17.59
CA ASP A 18 8.21 -11.42 18.01
C ASP A 18 7.35 -10.27 17.46
N ILE A 19 7.95 -9.11 17.14
CA ILE A 19 7.21 -8.01 16.48
C ILE A 19 6.87 -8.35 15.02
N MET A 20 7.66 -9.19 14.34
CA MET A 20 7.30 -9.72 13.01
C MET A 20 6.53 -11.06 13.08
N ALA A 21 6.66 -11.83 14.17
CA ALA A 21 5.94 -13.09 14.34
C ALA A 21 4.49 -12.91 14.83
N ASN A 22 4.18 -11.81 15.54
CA ASN A 22 2.81 -11.44 15.88
C ASN A 22 2.09 -10.64 14.78
N GLN A 23 2.75 -10.38 13.64
CA GLN A 23 2.10 -9.97 12.39
C GLN A 23 1.48 -11.16 11.66
N LYS A 24 0.60 -11.92 12.34
CA LYS A 24 -0.27 -12.86 11.61
C LYS A 24 -1.26 -12.14 10.68
N ASP A 25 -1.49 -10.84 10.88
CA ASP A 25 -2.52 -10.07 10.14
C ASP A 25 -2.02 -8.98 9.19
N THR A 26 -0.78 -8.49 9.27
CA THR A 26 -0.33 -7.36 8.41
C THR A 26 0.18 -7.79 7.03
N GLN A 27 0.12 -9.09 6.69
CA GLN A 27 0.49 -9.60 5.36
C GLN A 27 -0.69 -9.73 4.39
N ARG A 28 -1.88 -9.27 4.77
CA ARG A 28 -3.12 -9.43 3.98
C ARG A 28 -3.66 -8.09 3.43
N GLU A 29 -2.88 -7.02 3.53
CA GLU A 29 -3.29 -5.72 2.99
C GLU A 29 -3.26 -5.75 1.47
N ARG A 30 -4.44 -5.57 0.89
CA ARG A 30 -4.62 -5.49 -0.54
C ARG A 30 -3.90 -4.25 -1.06
N GLN A 31 -2.93 -4.43 -1.95
CA GLN A 31 -2.22 -3.32 -2.60
C GLN A 31 -2.79 -3.01 -3.99
N THR A 32 -3.60 -3.90 -4.57
CA THR A 32 -4.17 -3.72 -5.90
C THR A 32 -5.67 -3.44 -5.80
N LEU A 33 -6.17 -2.52 -6.63
CA LEU A 33 -7.60 -2.33 -6.82
C LEU A 33 -8.27 -3.68 -7.17
N LEU A 34 -9.53 -3.85 -6.74
CA LEU A 34 -10.29 -5.00 -7.19
C LEU A 34 -10.65 -4.85 -8.64
N VAL A 35 -10.70 -5.98 -9.33
CA VAL A 35 -11.28 -6.00 -10.66
C VAL A 35 -12.79 -6.17 -10.53
N PRO A 36 -13.61 -5.20 -11.00
CA PRO A 36 -15.05 -5.21 -10.73
C PRO A 36 -15.75 -6.50 -11.13
N ALA A 37 -15.35 -7.11 -12.26
CA ALA A 37 -15.95 -8.34 -12.76
C ALA A 37 -15.77 -9.54 -11.81
N TYR A 38 -14.59 -9.69 -11.20
CA TYR A 38 -14.33 -10.80 -10.28
C TYR A 38 -15.04 -10.60 -8.95
N PHE A 39 -14.94 -9.41 -8.36
CA PHE A 39 -15.60 -9.15 -7.10
C PHE A 39 -17.13 -9.27 -7.22
N GLU A 40 -17.70 -8.79 -8.33
CA GLU A 40 -19.13 -8.97 -8.62
C GLU A 40 -19.50 -10.46 -8.80
N GLY A 41 -18.65 -11.25 -9.45
CA GLY A 41 -18.83 -12.70 -9.54
C GLY A 41 -18.89 -13.38 -8.17
N THR A 42 -18.03 -12.96 -7.24
CA THR A 42 -18.07 -13.42 -5.84
C THR A 42 -19.35 -12.97 -5.14
N ARG A 43 -19.74 -11.70 -5.27
CA ARG A 43 -20.98 -11.16 -4.68
C ARG A 43 -22.22 -11.93 -5.12
N GLN A 44 -22.29 -12.28 -6.41
CA GLN A 44 -23.37 -13.10 -6.98
C GLN A 44 -23.39 -14.52 -6.40
N LYS A 45 -22.23 -15.14 -6.21
CA LYS A 45 -22.11 -16.47 -5.61
C LYS A 45 -22.53 -16.49 -4.14
N VAL A 46 -22.20 -15.45 -3.39
CA VAL A 46 -22.67 -15.29 -2.00
C VAL A 46 -24.19 -15.11 -1.98
N ALA A 47 -24.73 -14.21 -2.81
CA ALA A 47 -26.18 -13.99 -2.90
C ALA A 47 -26.98 -15.24 -3.34
N ALA A 48 -26.38 -16.10 -4.17
CA ALA A 48 -26.97 -17.36 -4.60
C ALA A 48 -26.80 -18.51 -3.59
N GLY A 49 -26.12 -18.30 -2.45
CA GLY A 49 -25.83 -19.34 -1.46
C GLY A 49 -24.82 -20.39 -1.95
N ILE A 50 -24.07 -20.08 -3.02
CA ILE A 50 -22.99 -20.94 -3.54
C ILE A 50 -21.75 -20.80 -2.67
N VAL A 51 -21.46 -19.58 -2.21
CA VAL A 51 -20.40 -19.28 -1.24
C VAL A 51 -21.06 -18.95 0.10
N THR A 52 -20.77 -19.75 1.13
CA THR A 52 -21.30 -19.60 2.49
C THR A 52 -20.18 -19.75 3.51
N MET A 53 -20.44 -19.37 4.77
CA MET A 53 -19.48 -19.59 5.85
C MET A 53 -19.11 -21.06 6.03
N GLU A 54 -20.03 -21.99 5.76
CA GLU A 54 -19.80 -23.42 5.93
C GLU A 54 -18.87 -23.98 4.85
N ASN A 55 -18.98 -23.50 3.62
CA ASN A 55 -18.34 -24.11 2.47
C ASN A 55 -17.13 -23.35 1.89
N ASN A 56 -16.92 -22.09 2.26
CA ASN A 56 -15.79 -21.29 1.80
C ASN A 56 -14.97 -20.73 2.99
N PRO A 57 -13.74 -21.25 3.22
CA PRO A 57 -12.89 -20.80 4.33
C PRO A 57 -12.49 -19.33 4.27
N ALA A 58 -12.21 -18.79 3.07
CA ALA A 58 -11.84 -17.38 2.91
C ALA A 58 -13.01 -16.43 3.25
N TYR A 59 -14.24 -16.79 2.89
CA TYR A 59 -15.44 -16.04 3.26
C TYR A 59 -15.73 -16.12 4.76
N ARG A 60 -15.64 -17.31 5.35
CA ARG A 60 -15.74 -17.48 6.80
C ARG A 60 -14.72 -16.60 7.53
N ARG A 61 -13.45 -16.68 7.12
CA ARG A 61 -12.36 -15.92 7.74
C ARG A 61 -12.57 -14.41 7.62
N LEU A 62 -13.03 -13.91 6.46
CA LEU A 62 -13.38 -12.51 6.29
C LEU A 62 -14.46 -12.06 7.27
N LEU A 63 -15.53 -12.85 7.44
CA LEU A 63 -16.61 -12.48 8.37
C LEU A 63 -16.16 -12.56 9.83
N GLU A 64 -15.37 -13.55 10.21
CA GLU A 64 -14.77 -13.64 11.56
C GLU A 64 -13.87 -12.43 11.86
N GLU A 65 -12.98 -12.07 10.94
CA GLU A 65 -12.12 -10.88 11.06
C GLU A 65 -12.95 -9.57 11.14
N ALA A 66 -14.05 -9.48 10.38
CA ALA A 66 -14.93 -8.33 10.41
C ALA A 66 -15.71 -8.22 11.74
N GLU A 67 -16.14 -9.34 12.32
CA GLU A 67 -16.77 -9.37 13.64
C GLU A 67 -15.80 -8.93 14.74
N GLU A 68 -14.54 -9.38 14.68
CA GLU A 68 -13.49 -8.92 15.59
C GLU A 68 -13.25 -7.40 15.44
N ALA A 69 -13.23 -6.90 14.20
CA ALA A 69 -13.03 -5.49 13.88
C ALA A 69 -14.14 -4.57 14.41
N LEU A 70 -15.35 -5.07 14.69
CA LEU A 70 -16.42 -4.27 15.31
C LEU A 70 -16.01 -3.69 16.68
N SER A 71 -15.11 -4.36 17.39
CA SER A 71 -14.60 -3.92 18.70
C SER A 71 -13.48 -2.86 18.62
N ALA A 72 -12.94 -2.61 17.42
CA ALA A 72 -11.82 -1.69 17.24
C ALA A 72 -12.20 -0.27 17.66
N GLN A 73 -11.34 0.36 18.46
CA GLN A 73 -11.49 1.79 18.76
C GLN A 73 -11.10 2.62 17.53
N PRO A 74 -11.77 3.76 17.27
CA PRO A 74 -11.34 4.67 16.24
C PRO A 74 -9.87 5.08 16.41
N LEU A 75 -9.17 5.22 15.29
CA LEU A 75 -7.79 5.67 15.20
C LEU A 75 -7.76 7.05 14.53
N SER A 76 -6.75 7.86 14.83
CA SER A 76 -6.59 9.20 14.26
C SER A 76 -5.13 9.61 14.25
N VAL A 77 -4.74 10.43 13.27
CA VAL A 77 -3.45 11.12 13.27
C VAL A 77 -3.23 11.99 14.51
N THR A 78 -4.26 12.37 15.25
CA THR A 78 -4.08 13.22 16.45
C THR A 78 -3.65 12.43 17.69
N TYR A 79 -3.69 11.09 17.61
CA TYR A 79 -3.40 10.21 18.75
C TYR A 79 -1.91 9.88 18.88
N LYS A 80 -1.07 10.22 17.89
CA LYS A 80 0.38 10.11 18.03
C LYS A 80 0.89 10.85 19.25
N LYS A 81 1.98 10.30 19.79
CA LYS A 81 2.65 10.79 21.00
C LYS A 81 3.21 12.19 20.81
N HIS A 82 3.83 12.44 19.66
CA HIS A 82 4.53 13.69 19.37
C HIS A 82 3.67 14.67 18.56
N THR A 83 3.90 15.97 18.77
CA THR A 83 3.24 17.02 17.96
C THR A 83 4.13 17.38 16.77
N PRO A 84 3.63 17.39 15.52
CA PRO A 84 4.41 17.72 14.33
C PRO A 84 5.13 19.06 14.43
N PRO A 85 6.16 19.28 13.61
CA PRO A 85 6.86 20.57 13.54
C PRO A 85 5.95 21.76 13.17
N SER A 86 4.80 21.53 12.53
CA SER A 86 3.82 22.60 12.27
C SER A 86 3.11 23.11 13.53
N GLY A 87 3.03 22.29 14.58
CA GLY A 87 2.20 22.53 15.76
C GLY A 87 0.77 22.00 15.63
N ASP A 88 0.32 21.58 14.43
CA ASP A 88 -0.99 20.97 14.22
C ASP A 88 -0.88 19.44 14.31
N LYS A 89 -1.56 18.83 15.29
CA LYS A 89 -1.59 17.37 15.46
C LYS A 89 -2.31 16.64 14.30
N ARG A 90 -3.05 17.36 13.47
CA ARG A 90 -3.75 16.82 12.29
C ARG A 90 -2.83 16.63 11.08
N ASP A 91 -1.62 17.18 11.11
CA ASP A 91 -0.63 16.87 10.07
C ASP A 91 -0.09 15.45 10.29
N TYR A 92 -0.09 14.67 9.22
CA TYR A 92 0.46 13.33 9.23
C TYR A 92 1.98 13.35 9.43
N TRP A 93 2.45 12.60 10.41
CA TRP A 93 3.85 12.52 10.79
C TRP A 93 4.23 11.07 11.06
N SER A 94 5.11 10.52 10.22
CA SER A 94 5.66 9.16 10.34
C SER A 94 7.18 9.19 10.44
N LEU A 95 7.78 8.16 11.05
CA LEU A 95 9.23 7.95 11.06
C LEU A 95 9.63 7.20 9.79
N SER A 96 10.76 7.55 9.18
CA SER A 96 11.30 6.78 8.06
C SER A 96 11.64 5.36 8.53
N ILE A 97 10.95 4.37 7.99
CA ILE A 97 10.88 3.02 8.56
C ILE A 97 12.23 2.29 8.65
N TYR A 98 13.21 2.67 7.84
CA TYR A 98 14.54 2.04 7.82
C TYR A 98 15.62 2.87 8.51
N PHE A 99 15.28 4.00 9.13
CA PHE A 99 16.25 4.83 9.85
C PHE A 99 16.30 4.46 11.33
N TRP A 100 17.52 4.18 11.81
CA TRP A 100 17.78 3.72 13.18
C TRP A 100 18.74 4.65 13.92
N PRO A 101 18.69 4.69 15.26
CA PRO A 101 19.69 5.37 16.06
C PRO A 101 21.13 4.99 15.67
N ASN A 102 21.99 5.99 15.51
CA ASN A 102 23.38 5.81 15.12
C ASN A 102 24.23 5.38 16.32
N GLN A 103 24.62 4.10 16.32
CA GLN A 103 25.43 3.48 17.37
C GLN A 103 26.85 4.05 17.49
N HIS A 104 27.29 4.89 16.55
CA HIS A 104 28.61 5.53 16.57
C HIS A 104 28.60 6.93 17.20
N THR A 105 27.45 7.38 17.72
CA THR A 105 27.26 8.70 18.34
C THR A 105 26.70 8.55 19.74
N SER A 106 27.01 9.49 20.63
CA SER A 106 26.60 9.40 22.05
C SER A 106 25.10 9.60 22.28
N ASP A 107 24.43 10.29 21.37
CA ASP A 107 23.00 10.61 21.42
C ASP A 107 22.17 9.83 20.39
N GLY A 108 22.81 8.97 19.59
CA GLY A 108 22.14 8.19 18.55
C GLY A 108 21.76 8.97 17.30
N LEU A 109 22.25 10.21 17.12
CA LEU A 109 21.89 11.09 16.01
C LEU A 109 23.09 11.41 15.08
N PRO A 110 22.83 11.74 13.80
CA PRO A 110 21.56 11.54 13.10
C PRO A 110 21.27 10.06 12.90
N TYR A 111 20.00 9.70 12.74
CA TYR A 111 19.64 8.32 12.42
C TYR A 111 20.24 7.91 11.08
N VAL A 112 20.57 6.62 10.96
CA VAL A 112 21.23 6.03 9.78
C VAL A 112 20.36 4.92 9.17
N PRO A 113 20.36 4.78 7.84
CA PRO A 113 19.52 3.80 7.15
C PRO A 113 20.03 2.36 7.35
N LYS A 114 19.09 1.41 7.46
CA LYS A 114 19.30 -0.04 7.43
C LYS A 114 18.23 -0.68 6.54
N ASP A 115 18.50 -0.74 5.23
CA ASP A 115 17.53 -1.19 4.21
C ASP A 115 16.89 -2.54 4.58
N GLY A 116 15.56 -2.59 4.51
CA GLY A 116 14.77 -3.78 4.84
C GLY A 116 14.61 -4.06 6.35
N MET A 117 15.21 -3.29 7.25
CA MET A 117 15.06 -3.46 8.71
C MET A 117 14.16 -2.38 9.30
N VAL A 118 12.93 -2.73 9.69
CA VAL A 118 11.95 -1.77 10.21
C VAL A 118 12.29 -1.38 11.64
N ASN A 119 12.45 -0.08 11.90
CA ASN A 119 12.65 0.48 13.24
C ASN A 119 11.32 0.44 14.04
N PRO A 120 11.25 -0.22 15.21
CA PRO A 120 10.03 -0.28 16.02
C PRO A 120 9.58 1.06 16.59
N GLU A 121 10.44 2.10 16.60
CA GLU A 121 10.05 3.46 17.02
C GLU A 121 8.97 4.09 16.12
N ILE A 122 8.64 3.48 14.98
CA ILE A 122 7.50 3.89 14.15
C ILE A 122 6.17 3.90 14.93
N GLU A 123 6.04 3.12 16.01
CA GLU A 123 4.85 3.04 16.87
C GLU A 123 4.53 4.34 17.61
N ASP A 124 5.52 5.24 17.77
CA ASP A 124 5.29 6.56 18.37
C ASP A 124 4.64 7.57 17.38
N TYR A 125 4.43 7.17 16.12
CA TYR A 125 4.03 8.02 15.00
C TYR A 125 2.74 7.52 14.29
N ASP A 126 2.30 8.19 13.22
CA ASP A 126 0.99 7.94 12.61
C ASP A 126 0.89 6.69 11.75
N ARG A 127 2.01 6.23 11.14
CA ARG A 127 1.99 5.17 10.13
C ARG A 127 1.31 3.88 10.61
N PRO A 128 1.61 3.33 11.81
CA PRO A 128 0.93 2.13 12.30
C PRO A 128 -0.58 2.32 12.46
N ASN A 129 -1.01 3.48 12.99
CA ASN A 129 -2.42 3.80 13.12
C ASN A 129 -3.12 3.95 11.75
N PHE A 130 -2.44 4.55 10.77
CA PHE A 130 -2.97 4.74 9.43
C PHE A 130 -3.16 3.42 8.70
N VAL A 131 -2.11 2.59 8.67
CA VAL A 131 -2.13 1.25 8.08
C VAL A 131 -3.23 0.39 8.73
N ARG A 132 -3.30 0.38 10.06
CA ARG A 132 -4.33 -0.35 10.80
C ARG A 132 -5.75 0.16 10.50
N MET A 133 -5.95 1.48 10.40
CA MET A 133 -7.24 2.07 10.04
C MET A 133 -7.66 1.60 8.63
N CYS A 134 -6.76 1.67 7.64
CA CYS A 134 -7.03 1.21 6.28
C CYS A 134 -7.39 -0.28 6.24
N GLY A 135 -6.63 -1.13 6.94
CA GLY A 135 -6.90 -2.57 7.01
C GLY A 135 -8.22 -2.93 7.68
N LEU A 136 -8.60 -2.22 8.75
CA LEU A 136 -9.91 -2.38 9.40
C LEU A 136 -11.05 -1.99 8.45
N VAL A 137 -10.94 -0.84 7.79
CA VAL A 137 -11.96 -0.36 6.83
C VAL A 137 -12.07 -1.31 5.64
N ASP A 138 -10.96 -1.77 5.05
CA ASP A 138 -11.00 -2.73 3.93
C ASP A 138 -11.69 -4.04 4.34
N THR A 139 -11.38 -4.56 5.53
CA THR A 139 -12.02 -5.77 6.09
C THR A 139 -13.52 -5.59 6.26
N LEU A 140 -13.94 -4.53 6.96
CA LEU A 140 -15.34 -4.24 7.24
C LEU A 140 -16.13 -3.97 5.96
N CYS A 141 -15.56 -3.23 5.00
CA CYS A 141 -16.21 -2.93 3.73
C CYS A 141 -16.32 -4.15 2.82
N CYS A 142 -15.30 -5.01 2.76
CA CYS A 142 -15.39 -6.28 2.02
C CYS A 142 -16.48 -7.18 2.63
N ALA A 143 -16.53 -7.29 3.96
CA ALA A 143 -17.57 -8.06 4.65
C ALA A 143 -18.96 -7.49 4.38
N PHE A 144 -19.15 -6.18 4.47
CA PHE A 144 -20.40 -5.51 4.12
C PHE A 144 -20.81 -5.77 2.68
N ALA A 145 -19.90 -5.55 1.72
CA ALA A 145 -20.20 -5.65 0.30
C ALA A 145 -20.59 -7.07 -0.15
N LEU A 146 -20.12 -8.10 0.56
CA LEU A 146 -20.47 -9.50 0.29
C LEU A 146 -21.68 -10.01 1.08
N SER A 147 -21.76 -9.69 2.38
CA SER A 147 -22.83 -10.20 3.27
C SER A 147 -24.10 -9.34 3.28
N GLY A 148 -23.98 -8.05 2.96
CA GLY A 148 -25.04 -7.06 3.15
C GLY A 148 -25.26 -6.64 4.62
N GLU A 149 -24.43 -7.10 5.56
CA GLU A 149 -24.61 -6.81 6.98
C GLU A 149 -24.18 -5.37 7.34
N GLU A 150 -25.18 -4.51 7.56
CA GLU A 150 -25.00 -3.08 7.85
C GLU A 150 -24.12 -2.75 9.05
N LYS A 151 -23.96 -3.67 10.02
CA LYS A 151 -23.08 -3.45 11.18
C LYS A 151 -21.64 -3.21 10.77
N PHE A 152 -21.17 -3.85 9.70
CA PHE A 152 -19.81 -3.69 9.21
C PHE A 152 -19.63 -2.32 8.52
N ALA A 153 -20.59 -1.91 7.69
CA ALA A 153 -20.57 -0.57 7.07
C ALA A 153 -20.69 0.55 8.11
N ALA A 154 -21.52 0.37 9.14
CA ALA A 154 -21.64 1.31 10.24
C ALA A 154 -20.30 1.52 10.95
N LYS A 155 -19.58 0.44 11.25
CA LYS A 155 -18.26 0.54 11.88
C LYS A 155 -17.22 1.18 10.95
N ALA A 156 -17.18 0.79 9.68
CA ALA A 156 -16.28 1.41 8.71
C ALA A 156 -16.54 2.92 8.59
N THR A 157 -17.81 3.33 8.59
CA THR A 157 -18.21 4.74 8.55
C THR A 157 -17.71 5.51 9.78
N GLU A 158 -17.83 4.94 10.98
CA GLU A 158 -17.30 5.53 12.22
C GLU A 158 -15.78 5.77 12.12
N LEU A 159 -15.02 4.76 11.68
CA LEU A 159 -13.56 4.86 11.54
C LEU A 159 -13.16 5.94 10.52
N LEU A 160 -13.84 5.98 9.37
CA LEU A 160 -13.57 6.97 8.30
C LEU A 160 -13.92 8.40 8.73
N ARG A 161 -15.01 8.61 9.48
CA ARG A 161 -15.36 9.94 10.00
C ARG A 161 -14.28 10.47 10.91
N VAL A 162 -13.82 9.66 11.86
CA VAL A 162 -12.76 10.07 12.80
C VAL A 162 -11.46 10.40 12.06
N TRP A 163 -11.08 9.61 11.06
CA TRP A 163 -9.82 9.81 10.34
C TRP A 163 -9.83 10.98 9.34
N PHE A 164 -10.95 11.21 8.64
CA PHE A 164 -10.97 12.14 7.49
C PHE A 164 -11.91 13.34 7.65
N ILE A 165 -12.94 13.26 8.49
CA ILE A 165 -14.05 14.21 8.48
C ILE A 165 -14.08 15.06 9.76
N ASP A 166 -14.07 14.40 10.90
CA ASP A 166 -14.25 15.03 12.21
C ASP A 166 -13.14 16.07 12.48
N GLU A 167 -13.53 17.33 12.69
CA GLU A 167 -12.59 18.47 12.67
C GLU A 167 -11.43 18.36 13.67
N SER A 168 -11.69 17.76 14.83
CA SER A 168 -10.71 17.58 15.91
C SER A 168 -9.73 16.44 15.69
N THR A 169 -10.05 15.48 14.81
CA THR A 169 -9.28 14.23 14.64
C THR A 169 -8.84 13.99 13.19
N ARG A 170 -9.41 14.70 12.22
CA ARG A 170 -9.14 14.47 10.80
C ARG A 170 -7.68 14.69 10.46
N MET A 171 -7.18 13.92 9.52
CA MET A 171 -5.92 14.15 8.83
C MET A 171 -6.05 15.34 7.88
N ASN A 172 -5.12 16.30 7.97
CA ASN A 172 -4.99 17.32 6.94
C ASN A 172 -4.58 16.65 5.61
N PRO A 173 -5.10 17.06 4.45
CA PRO A 173 -4.85 16.39 3.16
C PRO A 173 -3.46 16.73 2.61
N ASN A 174 -2.41 16.34 3.33
CA ASN A 174 -1.01 16.44 2.95
C ASN A 174 -0.15 15.41 3.72
N MET A 175 1.02 15.09 3.19
CA MET A 175 2.04 14.27 3.86
C MET A 175 3.34 15.03 4.03
N LEU A 176 3.26 16.28 4.48
CA LEU A 176 4.43 17.17 4.58
C LEU A 176 5.51 16.63 5.53
N PHE A 177 5.12 15.91 6.59
CA PHE A 177 6.04 15.36 7.58
C PHE A 177 6.18 13.83 7.52
N ALA A 178 5.72 13.18 6.44
CA ALA A 178 5.90 11.74 6.30
C ALA A 178 7.38 11.36 6.22
N GLN A 179 7.74 10.21 6.79
CA GLN A 179 9.11 9.67 6.86
C GLN A 179 10.15 10.66 7.41
N TYR A 180 9.86 11.26 8.55
CA TYR A 180 10.81 11.99 9.38
C TYR A 180 12.08 11.19 9.66
N ILE A 181 13.22 11.87 9.59
CA ILE A 181 14.55 11.37 9.89
C ILE A 181 15.11 12.15 11.08
N PRO A 182 15.26 11.52 12.27
CA PRO A 182 15.79 12.19 13.44
C PRO A 182 17.26 12.61 13.29
N GLY A 183 17.55 13.86 13.66
CA GLY A 183 18.90 14.42 13.66
C GLY A 183 19.03 15.70 12.85
N GLU A 184 20.26 16.20 12.75
CA GLU A 184 20.65 17.29 11.87
C GLU A 184 21.76 16.83 10.93
N ASN A 185 22.04 17.63 9.90
CA ASN A 185 23.10 17.35 8.93
C ASN A 185 22.99 15.93 8.35
N ILE A 186 21.78 15.57 7.91
CA ILE A 186 21.48 14.24 7.38
C ILE A 186 22.28 14.02 6.09
N GLU A 187 23.37 13.26 6.20
CA GLU A 187 24.17 12.81 5.07
C GLU A 187 23.77 11.39 4.70
N VAL A 188 22.93 11.27 3.69
CA VAL A 188 22.44 9.98 3.18
C VAL A 188 22.71 9.91 1.68
N PRO A 189 22.90 8.70 1.11
CA PRO A 189 22.98 8.55 -0.34
C PRO A 189 21.68 9.08 -0.96
N TRP A 190 21.76 10.27 -1.57
CA TRP A 190 20.59 10.99 -2.06
C TRP A 190 19.76 10.18 -3.06
N LYS A 191 20.41 9.27 -3.81
CA LYS A 191 19.73 8.35 -4.73
C LYS A 191 18.85 7.31 -4.05
N GLU A 192 19.16 6.93 -2.81
CA GLU A 192 18.46 5.85 -2.10
C GLU A 192 17.47 6.39 -1.06
N TYR A 193 17.83 7.47 -0.35
CA TYR A 193 17.04 8.05 0.72
C TYR A 193 17.04 9.57 0.60
N PRO A 194 16.42 10.14 -0.43
CA PRO A 194 16.51 11.57 -0.63
C PRO A 194 15.77 12.32 0.48
N ALA A 195 16.50 13.19 1.19
CA ALA A 195 15.99 13.92 2.34
C ALA A 195 15.90 15.42 2.08
N ARG A 196 14.91 16.07 2.69
CA ARG A 196 14.70 17.53 2.63
C ARG A 196 14.41 18.05 4.03
N TYR A 197 14.93 19.24 4.34
CA TYR A 197 14.56 19.96 5.54
C TYR A 197 13.21 20.67 5.36
N VAL A 198 12.27 20.40 6.26
CA VAL A 198 10.97 21.06 6.34
C VAL A 198 10.98 21.97 7.56
N SER A 199 10.70 23.26 7.34
CA SER A 199 10.67 24.25 8.43
C SER A 199 9.52 23.98 9.38
N GLY A 200 9.77 24.14 10.68
CA GLY A 200 8.73 24.14 11.69
C GLY A 200 7.95 25.45 11.70
N SER A 201 6.81 25.45 12.38
CA SER A 201 5.95 26.61 12.59
C SER A 201 5.63 26.76 14.07
N GLN A 202 5.02 27.89 14.46
CA GLN A 202 4.60 28.16 15.84
C GLN A 202 5.74 28.03 16.87
N GLY A 203 6.94 28.48 16.50
CA GLY A 203 8.13 28.43 17.36
C GLY A 203 8.76 27.04 17.51
N ARG A 204 8.28 26.04 16.77
CA ARG A 204 8.85 24.68 16.75
C ARG A 204 9.97 24.61 15.72
N LYS A 205 10.99 23.81 16.03
CA LYS A 205 12.11 23.51 15.13
C LYS A 205 11.62 22.66 13.95
N GLY A 206 12.15 22.90 12.75
CA GLY A 206 11.93 22.04 11.60
C GLY A 206 12.68 20.71 11.69
N VAL A 207 12.42 19.84 10.72
CA VAL A 207 12.91 18.46 10.69
C VAL A 207 13.35 18.05 9.31
N TRP A 208 14.16 16.99 9.23
CA TRP A 208 14.45 16.32 7.97
C TRP A 208 13.42 15.24 7.70
N VAL A 209 12.97 15.13 6.47
CA VAL A 209 12.06 14.08 6.02
C VAL A 209 12.58 13.46 4.73
N SER A 210 12.34 12.17 4.53
CA SER A 210 12.43 11.56 3.21
C SER A 210 11.24 12.06 2.39
N PHE A 211 11.47 12.70 1.24
CA PHE A 211 10.33 13.09 0.39
C PHE A 211 9.59 11.87 -0.18
N GLY A 212 10.25 10.70 -0.18
CA GLY A 212 9.63 9.41 -0.42
C GLY A 212 8.62 8.97 0.63
N GLY A 213 8.32 9.81 1.63
CA GLY A 213 7.23 9.60 2.57
C GLY A 213 5.85 9.59 1.94
N VAL A 214 5.70 10.18 0.74
CA VAL A 214 4.44 10.16 -0.01
C VAL A 214 3.94 8.73 -0.21
N ILE A 215 4.81 7.78 -0.58
CA ILE A 215 4.50 6.35 -0.79
C ILE A 215 3.60 5.69 0.27
N GLU A 216 3.54 6.23 1.49
CA GLU A 216 2.68 5.68 2.53
C GLU A 216 1.19 5.80 2.18
N ASP A 217 0.83 6.73 1.29
CA ASP A 217 -0.52 6.98 0.78
C ASP A 217 -1.09 5.87 -0.12
N LEU A 218 -0.25 4.92 -0.56
CA LEU A 218 -0.70 3.73 -1.31
C LEU A 218 -1.87 2.99 -0.62
N ASN A 219 -1.97 3.11 0.71
CA ASN A 219 -3.05 2.50 1.50
C ASN A 219 -4.41 3.15 1.25
N LEU A 220 -4.46 4.34 0.63
CA LEU A 220 -5.68 5.04 0.24
C LEU A 220 -6.28 4.50 -1.05
N VAL A 221 -5.50 3.84 -1.91
CA VAL A 221 -5.98 3.28 -3.19
C VAL A 221 -7.04 2.20 -2.96
N PRO A 222 -6.80 1.16 -2.14
CA PRO A 222 -7.81 0.15 -1.84
C PRO A 222 -9.09 0.73 -1.21
N LEU A 223 -8.96 1.79 -0.39
CA LEU A 223 -10.10 2.45 0.23
C LEU A 223 -11.08 3.04 -0.78
N THR A 224 -10.62 3.38 -2.00
CA THR A 224 -11.54 3.89 -3.04
C THR A 224 -12.58 2.85 -3.47
N ASP A 225 -12.27 1.55 -3.42
CA ASP A 225 -13.26 0.49 -3.65
C ASP A 225 -14.25 0.42 -2.48
N CYS A 226 -13.75 0.49 -1.24
CA CYS A 226 -14.56 0.51 -0.02
C CYS A 226 -15.57 1.66 -0.01
N LEU A 227 -15.09 2.87 -0.31
CA LEU A 227 -15.90 4.09 -0.37
C LEU A 227 -17.00 4.00 -1.43
N ARG A 228 -16.76 3.30 -2.55
CA ARG A 228 -17.80 3.06 -3.56
C ARG A 228 -18.91 2.15 -3.04
N TRP A 229 -18.58 1.08 -2.29
CA TRP A 229 -19.60 0.20 -1.70
C TRP A 229 -20.35 0.85 -0.55
N LEU A 230 -19.68 1.67 0.27
CA LEU A 230 -20.34 2.36 1.39
C LEU A 230 -21.50 3.24 0.93
N ARG A 231 -21.51 3.73 -0.32
CA ARG A 231 -22.66 4.44 -0.91
C ARG A 231 -23.96 3.62 -0.95
N GLU A 232 -23.88 2.30 -0.86
CA GLU A 232 -25.04 1.40 -0.75
C GLU A 232 -25.52 1.25 0.71
N SER A 233 -24.72 1.64 1.71
CA SER A 233 -25.06 1.56 3.13
C SER A 233 -25.90 2.74 3.58
N LYS A 234 -26.88 2.48 4.46
CA LYS A 234 -27.63 3.54 5.17
C LYS A 234 -26.78 4.31 6.20
N SER A 235 -25.62 3.80 6.58
CA SER A 235 -24.74 4.41 7.58
C SER A 235 -23.86 5.51 6.98
N TRP A 236 -23.58 5.41 5.68
CA TRP A 236 -22.80 6.38 4.90
C TRP A 236 -23.73 7.43 4.28
N THR A 237 -23.59 8.68 4.71
CA THR A 237 -24.46 9.76 4.23
C THR A 237 -23.87 10.45 3.01
N GLN A 238 -24.70 11.20 2.29
CA GLN A 238 -24.22 12.08 1.22
C GLN A 238 -23.21 13.12 1.70
N SER A 239 -23.33 13.58 2.96
CA SER A 239 -22.36 14.50 3.55
C SER A 239 -21.00 13.84 3.78
N ASP A 240 -20.99 12.56 4.18
CA ASP A 240 -19.74 11.81 4.34
C ASP A 240 -19.06 11.61 2.99
N ASP A 241 -19.83 11.23 1.96
CA ASP A 241 -19.31 11.06 0.60
C ASP A 241 -18.70 12.37 0.07
N ALA A 242 -19.42 13.49 0.22
CA ALA A 242 -18.92 14.80 -0.20
C ALA A 242 -17.63 15.19 0.54
N ALA A 243 -17.56 14.99 1.86
CA ALA A 243 -16.38 15.34 2.65
C ALA A 243 -15.15 14.50 2.24
N ILE A 244 -15.31 13.20 2.01
CA ILE A 244 -14.21 12.34 1.53
C ILE A 244 -13.79 12.73 0.11
N GLN A 245 -14.75 12.98 -0.79
CA GLN A 245 -14.45 13.43 -2.15
C GLN A 245 -13.64 14.73 -2.14
N ASP A 246 -13.97 15.67 -1.25
CA ASP A 246 -13.23 16.92 -1.10
C ASP A 246 -11.84 16.70 -0.49
N TRP A 247 -11.70 15.79 0.48
CA TRP A 247 -10.40 15.42 1.04
C TRP A 247 -9.47 14.81 -0.02
N TYR A 248 -9.95 13.84 -0.81
CA TYR A 248 -9.16 13.22 -1.89
C TYR A 248 -8.80 14.24 -2.98
N ARG A 249 -9.70 15.16 -3.33
CA ARG A 249 -9.40 16.25 -4.28
C ARG A 249 -8.30 17.16 -3.75
N ALA A 250 -8.42 17.62 -2.51
CA ALA A 250 -7.42 18.47 -1.88
C ALA A 250 -6.05 17.77 -1.78
N TYR A 251 -6.03 16.48 -1.43
CA TYR A 251 -4.79 15.71 -1.33
C TYR A 251 -4.15 15.49 -2.71
N THR A 252 -4.95 15.18 -3.72
CA THR A 252 -4.49 15.03 -5.11
C THR A 252 -3.88 16.33 -5.64
N GLU A 253 -4.48 17.50 -5.35
CA GLU A 253 -3.87 18.78 -5.71
C GLU A 253 -2.57 19.03 -4.95
N TRP A 254 -2.50 18.68 -3.66
CA TRP A 254 -1.26 18.80 -2.90
C TRP A 254 -0.14 17.96 -3.51
N LEU A 255 -0.41 16.70 -3.88
CA LEU A 255 0.55 15.85 -4.58
C LEU A 255 1.04 16.48 -5.89
N LEU A 256 0.11 16.98 -6.72
CA LEU A 256 0.45 17.52 -8.04
C LEU A 256 1.15 18.89 -8.03
N THR A 257 1.15 19.60 -6.90
CA THR A 257 1.64 20.99 -6.82
C THR A 257 2.75 21.21 -5.79
N HIS A 258 2.78 20.42 -4.72
CA HIS A 258 3.79 20.57 -3.67
C HIS A 258 5.10 19.87 -4.05
N GLN A 259 6.24 20.46 -3.65
CA GLN A 259 7.56 19.96 -4.04
C GLN A 259 7.80 18.49 -3.66
N HIS A 260 7.25 18.01 -2.53
CA HIS A 260 7.38 16.60 -2.14
C HIS A 260 6.72 15.65 -3.15
N GLY A 261 5.52 16.00 -3.64
CA GLY A 261 4.86 15.18 -4.66
C GLY A 261 5.57 15.28 -6.01
N LEU A 262 6.08 16.45 -6.39
CA LEU A 262 6.90 16.60 -7.60
C LEU A 262 8.22 15.81 -7.52
N ASP A 263 8.86 15.78 -6.36
CA ASP A 263 10.08 15.00 -6.11
C ASP A 263 9.78 13.49 -6.19
N GLU A 264 8.67 13.03 -5.59
CA GLU A 264 8.24 11.64 -5.64
C GLU A 264 7.88 11.19 -7.07
N ALA A 265 7.17 12.04 -7.83
CA ALA A 265 6.84 11.79 -9.23
C ALA A 265 8.08 11.57 -10.12
N ALA A 266 9.20 12.21 -9.76
CA ALA A 266 10.47 12.14 -10.48
C ALA A 266 11.31 10.90 -10.12
N CYS A 267 10.94 10.14 -9.08
CA CYS A 267 11.63 8.92 -8.70
C CYS A 267 11.63 7.89 -9.85
N ARG A 268 12.79 7.26 -10.06
CA ARG A 268 13.01 6.30 -11.15
C ARG A 268 12.62 4.87 -10.80
N ASN A 269 12.38 4.58 -9.53
CA ASN A 269 12.02 3.26 -9.00
C ASN A 269 10.52 3.22 -8.63
N ASN A 270 10.10 2.20 -7.89
CA ASN A 270 8.74 1.97 -7.40
C ASN A 270 8.04 3.22 -6.80
N HIS A 271 8.76 4.15 -6.18
CA HIS A 271 8.15 5.39 -5.65
C HIS A 271 7.43 6.20 -6.74
N GLY A 272 8.08 6.37 -7.89
CA GLY A 272 7.50 7.17 -8.97
C GLY A 272 6.32 6.49 -9.65
N SER A 273 6.31 5.15 -9.74
CA SER A 273 5.18 4.42 -10.34
C SER A 273 4.00 4.30 -9.38
N TRP A 274 4.23 4.18 -8.08
CA TRP A 274 3.18 4.27 -7.07
C TRP A 274 2.55 5.66 -7.01
N TYR A 275 3.35 6.74 -6.95
CA TYR A 275 2.83 8.11 -7.00
C TYR A 275 1.81 8.30 -8.14
N TRP A 276 2.14 7.84 -9.34
CA TRP A 276 1.24 7.95 -10.48
C TRP A 276 0.06 6.98 -10.43
N ALA A 277 0.22 5.78 -9.86
CA ALA A 277 -0.90 4.89 -9.57
C ALA A 277 -1.92 5.55 -8.64
N ASP A 278 -1.45 6.22 -7.59
CA ASP A 278 -2.26 6.92 -6.59
C ASP A 278 -3.00 8.10 -7.24
N ILE A 279 -2.29 8.96 -7.98
CA ILE A 279 -2.91 10.08 -8.74
C ILE A 279 -4.01 9.59 -9.68
N LEU A 280 -3.75 8.56 -10.50
CA LEU A 280 -4.74 8.06 -11.45
C LEU A 280 -5.96 7.48 -10.74
N CYS A 281 -5.74 6.76 -9.63
CA CYS A 281 -6.81 6.21 -8.81
C CYS A 281 -7.66 7.33 -8.19
N PHE A 282 -7.03 8.34 -7.59
CA PHE A 282 -7.74 9.43 -6.91
C PHE A 282 -8.48 10.33 -7.89
N LEU A 283 -7.94 10.57 -9.08
CA LEU A 283 -8.63 11.30 -10.14
C LEU A 283 -9.85 10.52 -10.66
N ASP A 284 -9.77 9.20 -10.88
CA ASP A 284 -10.97 8.41 -11.21
C ASP A 284 -12.00 8.40 -10.08
N PHE A 285 -11.54 8.23 -8.83
CA PHE A 285 -12.42 8.24 -7.65
C PHE A 285 -13.16 9.57 -7.47
N THR A 286 -12.50 10.68 -7.78
CA THR A 286 -13.06 12.04 -7.70
C THR A 286 -13.75 12.50 -8.99
N ASN A 287 -14.02 11.57 -9.92
CA ASN A 287 -14.68 11.81 -11.20
C ASN A 287 -13.95 12.79 -12.14
N GLN A 288 -12.63 12.96 -11.98
CA GLN A 288 -11.75 13.76 -12.85
C GLN A 288 -11.13 12.90 -13.97
N ARG A 289 -11.95 12.09 -14.65
CA ARG A 289 -11.49 11.04 -15.59
C ARG A 289 -10.73 11.57 -16.78
N ASP A 290 -11.09 12.75 -17.31
CA ASP A 290 -10.36 13.35 -18.43
C ASP A 290 -8.91 13.70 -18.03
N ARG A 291 -8.72 14.21 -16.81
CA ARG A 291 -7.38 14.52 -16.28
C ARG A 291 -6.60 13.24 -15.99
N ALA A 292 -7.26 12.21 -15.45
CA ALA A 292 -6.64 10.90 -15.26
C ALA A 292 -6.15 10.32 -16.59
N ARG A 293 -7.00 10.37 -17.63
CA ARG A 293 -6.63 9.92 -18.98
C ARG A 293 -5.43 10.68 -19.54
N GLN A 294 -5.44 12.02 -19.45
CA GLN A 294 -4.33 12.85 -19.93
C GLN A 294 -3.00 12.49 -19.28
N TYR A 295 -2.98 12.23 -17.97
CA TYR A 295 -1.78 11.73 -17.30
C TYR A 295 -1.42 10.32 -17.77
N ALA A 296 -2.37 9.39 -17.80
CA ALA A 296 -2.12 7.99 -18.16
C ALA A 296 -1.49 7.84 -19.56
N GLU A 297 -1.95 8.62 -20.54
CA GLU A 297 -1.47 8.58 -21.93
C GLU A 297 0.04 8.84 -22.08
N HIS A 298 0.63 9.64 -21.19
CA HIS A 298 2.06 9.97 -21.23
C HIS A 298 2.87 9.27 -20.15
N ILE A 299 2.35 9.27 -18.92
CA ILE A 299 3.07 8.76 -17.76
C ILE A 299 3.25 7.26 -17.83
N PHE A 300 2.25 6.51 -18.28
CA PHE A 300 2.38 5.05 -18.32
C PHE A 300 3.54 4.62 -19.24
N TYR A 301 3.63 5.21 -20.44
CA TYR A 301 4.72 4.97 -21.37
C TYR A 301 6.08 5.38 -20.79
N GLU A 302 6.16 6.56 -20.17
CA GLU A 302 7.38 7.04 -19.52
C GLU A 302 7.84 6.09 -18.39
N ARG A 303 6.92 5.63 -17.53
CA ARG A 303 7.24 4.70 -16.45
C ARG A 303 7.75 3.36 -16.98
N LEU A 304 7.16 2.83 -18.06
CA LEU A 304 7.68 1.62 -18.74
C LEU A 304 9.14 1.83 -19.18
N GLN A 305 9.46 2.96 -19.82
CA GLN A 305 10.82 3.26 -20.26
C GLN A 305 11.82 3.39 -19.11
N LEU A 306 11.38 3.92 -17.96
CA LEU A 306 12.25 4.15 -16.81
C LEU A 306 12.51 2.90 -15.96
N GLN A 307 11.53 1.99 -15.87
CA GLN A 307 11.50 0.96 -14.82
C GLN A 307 11.53 -0.48 -15.34
N ILE A 308 11.20 -0.72 -16.61
CA ILE A 308 11.07 -2.06 -17.18
C ILE A 308 12.02 -2.19 -18.37
N GLU A 309 12.90 -3.17 -18.37
CA GLU A 309 13.77 -3.48 -19.52
C GLU A 309 13.03 -4.28 -20.62
N PRO A 310 13.56 -4.36 -21.85
CA PRO A 310 12.92 -5.10 -22.94
C PRO A 310 12.63 -6.57 -22.62
N ASP A 311 13.39 -7.17 -21.70
CA ASP A 311 13.18 -8.55 -21.24
C ASP A 311 12.11 -8.67 -20.13
N GLY A 312 11.63 -7.55 -19.59
CA GLY A 312 10.67 -7.48 -18.49
C GLY A 312 11.29 -7.31 -17.10
N SER A 313 12.62 -7.33 -16.96
CA SER A 313 13.30 -7.13 -15.68
C SER A 313 13.22 -5.68 -15.19
N GLN A 314 13.44 -5.47 -13.88
CA GLN A 314 13.30 -4.17 -13.21
C GLN A 314 14.59 -3.78 -12.46
N PRO A 315 15.58 -3.15 -13.12
CA PRO A 315 16.93 -3.01 -12.58
C PRO A 315 17.01 -2.29 -11.22
N GLU A 316 16.24 -1.21 -11.05
CA GLU A 316 16.22 -0.42 -9.80
C GLU A 316 15.66 -1.21 -8.60
N GLU A 317 14.84 -2.22 -8.86
CA GLU A 317 14.26 -3.09 -7.83
C GLU A 317 15.15 -4.30 -7.53
N LEU A 318 15.87 -4.81 -8.54
CA LEU A 318 16.74 -5.98 -8.42
C LEU A 318 17.97 -5.75 -7.53
N VAL A 319 18.39 -4.49 -7.34
CA VAL A 319 19.52 -4.14 -6.47
C VAL A 319 19.16 -4.07 -4.98
N ARG A 320 17.87 -4.16 -4.63
CA ARG A 320 17.36 -3.94 -3.27
C ARG A 320 17.55 -5.14 -2.35
N ALA A 321 17.52 -4.91 -1.03
CA ALA A 321 17.71 -5.98 -0.04
C ALA A 321 16.59 -7.05 -0.03
N ILE A 322 15.37 -6.65 -0.43
CA ILE A 322 14.21 -7.53 -0.62
C ILE A 322 13.71 -7.42 -2.06
N SER A 323 14.61 -7.64 -3.02
CA SER A 323 14.38 -7.39 -4.45
C SER A 323 13.14 -8.08 -5.02
N GLN A 324 12.85 -9.32 -4.63
CA GLN A 324 11.66 -10.04 -5.13
C GLN A 324 10.37 -9.34 -4.71
N HIS A 325 10.33 -8.82 -3.49
CA HIS A 325 9.21 -8.03 -3.01
C HIS A 325 9.08 -6.71 -3.78
N TYR A 326 10.18 -5.97 -3.99
CA TYR A 326 10.14 -4.71 -4.72
C TYR A 326 9.74 -4.88 -6.20
N THR A 327 10.17 -5.97 -6.85
CA THR A 327 9.71 -6.32 -8.20
C THR A 327 8.19 -6.53 -8.24
N ALA A 328 7.65 -7.29 -7.29
CA ALA A 328 6.21 -7.52 -7.19
C ALA A 328 5.43 -6.23 -6.85
N PHE A 329 5.96 -5.44 -5.91
CA PHE A 329 5.41 -4.19 -5.44
C PHE A 329 5.30 -3.14 -6.56
N THR A 330 6.31 -3.06 -7.42
CA THR A 330 6.28 -2.21 -8.62
C THR A 330 5.20 -2.67 -9.60
N LEU A 331 5.07 -3.97 -9.83
CA LEU A 331 4.01 -4.50 -10.71
C LEU A 331 2.59 -4.23 -10.18
N CYS A 332 2.39 -4.16 -8.86
CA CYS A 332 1.14 -3.69 -8.26
C CYS A 332 0.80 -2.25 -8.69
N SER A 333 1.78 -1.34 -8.66
CA SER A 333 1.57 0.05 -9.09
C SER A 333 1.20 0.14 -10.58
N PHE A 334 1.86 -0.62 -11.45
CA PHE A 334 1.53 -0.66 -12.88
C PHE A 334 0.14 -1.24 -13.14
N ALA A 335 -0.26 -2.29 -12.41
CA ALA A 335 -1.61 -2.84 -12.51
C ALA A 335 -2.67 -1.83 -12.04
N ASN A 336 -2.42 -1.09 -10.95
CA ASN A 336 -3.31 -0.02 -10.48
C ASN A 336 -3.42 1.13 -11.48
N MET A 337 -2.31 1.56 -12.07
CA MET A 337 -2.31 2.53 -13.17
C MET A 337 -3.16 2.04 -14.33
N ALA A 338 -2.97 0.79 -14.77
CA ALA A 338 -3.67 0.25 -15.93
C ALA A 338 -5.18 0.06 -15.67
N LEU A 339 -5.57 -0.43 -14.49
CA LEU A 339 -6.98 -0.52 -14.07
C LEU A 339 -7.65 0.86 -14.03
N SER A 340 -6.97 1.86 -13.48
CA SER A 340 -7.50 3.23 -13.37
C SER A 340 -7.60 3.90 -14.75
N ALA A 341 -6.58 3.72 -15.59
CA ALA A 341 -6.56 4.25 -16.94
C ALA A 341 -7.65 3.64 -17.83
N GLN A 342 -7.91 2.33 -17.69
CA GLN A 342 -8.97 1.64 -18.43
C GLN A 342 -10.36 2.20 -18.11
N LYS A 343 -10.64 2.52 -16.83
CA LYS A 343 -11.89 3.19 -16.41
C LYS A 343 -12.04 4.59 -17.03
N CYS A 344 -10.93 5.20 -17.42
CA CYS A 344 -10.86 6.51 -18.07
C CYS A 344 -10.75 6.42 -19.60
N GLY A 345 -10.87 5.22 -20.18
CA GLY A 345 -10.86 5.02 -21.64
C GLY A 345 -9.47 4.97 -22.29
N TYR A 346 -8.42 4.69 -21.51
CA TYR A 346 -7.06 4.44 -22.03
C TYR A 346 -6.63 3.00 -21.75
N ASP A 347 -6.27 2.26 -22.81
CA ASP A 347 -5.83 0.87 -22.70
C ASP A 347 -4.32 0.75 -22.44
N ALA A 348 -3.94 1.00 -21.18
CA ALA A 348 -2.57 0.87 -20.71
C ALA A 348 -2.02 -0.57 -20.81
N TRP A 349 -2.86 -1.60 -20.82
CA TRP A 349 -2.42 -3.00 -20.88
C TRP A 349 -1.80 -3.34 -22.24
N SER A 350 -2.25 -2.68 -23.30
CA SER A 350 -1.74 -2.85 -24.66
C SER A 350 -0.48 -2.04 -24.98
N VAL A 351 -0.03 -1.18 -24.05
CA VAL A 351 1.09 -0.26 -24.31
C VAL A 351 2.41 -1.01 -24.29
N THR A 352 3.15 -0.85 -25.39
CA THR A 352 4.50 -1.38 -25.58
C THR A 352 5.40 -0.29 -26.14
N THR A 353 6.61 -0.16 -25.61
CA THR A 353 7.61 0.79 -26.13
C THR A 353 8.20 0.30 -27.45
N GLU A 354 8.87 1.20 -28.19
CA GLU A 354 9.53 0.86 -29.46
C GLU A 354 10.53 -0.30 -29.34
N ASP A 355 11.19 -0.44 -28.18
CA ASP A 355 12.15 -1.51 -27.87
C ASP A 355 11.54 -2.73 -27.16
N GLY A 356 10.21 -2.79 -27.01
CA GLY A 356 9.50 -3.99 -26.53
C GLY A 356 9.16 -4.03 -25.03
N ARG A 357 9.44 -2.97 -24.27
CA ARG A 357 9.09 -2.87 -22.83
C ARG A 357 7.57 -2.81 -22.70
N SER A 358 7.00 -3.63 -21.84
CA SER A 358 5.55 -3.67 -21.60
C SER A 358 5.23 -4.22 -20.21
N LEU A 359 4.07 -3.87 -19.68
CA LEU A 359 3.58 -4.45 -18.43
C LEU A 359 3.37 -5.97 -18.57
N ILE A 360 2.83 -6.43 -19.70
CA ILE A 360 2.65 -7.86 -19.98
C ILE A 360 3.99 -8.60 -19.99
N GLY A 361 5.01 -8.04 -20.67
CA GLY A 361 6.35 -8.61 -20.70
C GLY A 361 6.98 -8.72 -19.32
N ALA A 362 6.79 -7.71 -18.46
CA ALA A 362 7.29 -7.76 -17.09
C ALA A 362 6.56 -8.79 -16.20
N MET A 363 5.24 -8.96 -16.39
CA MET A 363 4.48 -10.03 -15.74
C MET A 363 4.94 -11.42 -16.19
N ASP A 364 5.18 -11.60 -17.49
CA ASP A 364 5.71 -12.85 -18.05
C ASP A 364 7.11 -13.18 -17.55
N TRP A 365 7.98 -12.17 -17.47
CA TRP A 365 9.32 -12.34 -16.93
C TRP A 365 9.30 -12.80 -15.47
N PHE A 366 8.39 -12.24 -14.66
CA PHE A 366 8.29 -12.54 -13.24
C PHE A 366 7.57 -13.85 -12.93
N ALA A 367 6.64 -14.28 -13.78
CA ALA A 367 5.77 -15.44 -13.56
C ALA A 367 6.51 -16.76 -13.18
N PRO A 368 7.61 -17.16 -13.86
CA PRO A 368 8.34 -18.39 -13.50
C PRO A 368 8.92 -18.38 -12.08
N TYR A 369 9.22 -17.19 -11.51
CA TYR A 369 9.72 -17.07 -10.14
C TYR A 369 8.59 -17.18 -9.11
N LEU A 370 7.36 -16.80 -9.49
CA LEU A 370 6.19 -16.94 -8.63
C LEU A 370 5.71 -18.39 -8.53
N THR A 371 5.78 -19.13 -9.63
CA THR A 371 5.34 -20.54 -9.70
C THR A 371 6.38 -21.54 -9.24
N GLY A 372 7.61 -21.08 -8.95
CA GLY A 372 8.73 -21.94 -8.54
C GLY A 372 9.41 -22.67 -9.69
N GLU A 373 9.10 -22.33 -10.95
CA GLU A 373 9.83 -22.85 -12.12
C GLU A 373 11.27 -22.33 -12.16
N LYS A 374 11.49 -21.09 -11.72
CA LYS A 374 12.82 -20.49 -11.55
C LYS A 374 13.07 -20.12 -10.10
N THR A 375 14.33 -20.26 -9.68
CA THR A 375 14.81 -19.78 -8.38
C THR A 375 15.18 -18.30 -8.47
N TRP A 376 14.81 -17.51 -7.46
CA TRP A 376 15.23 -16.11 -7.37
C TRP A 376 16.73 -16.02 -7.04
N GLU A 377 17.52 -15.42 -7.93
CA GLU A 377 18.99 -15.35 -7.79
C GLU A 377 19.48 -14.02 -7.19
N TRP A 378 18.60 -13.02 -7.08
CA TRP A 378 18.90 -11.72 -6.48
C TRP A 378 18.67 -11.71 -4.97
N LYS A 379 19.11 -10.64 -4.30
CA LYS A 379 19.08 -10.52 -2.84
C LYS A 379 17.64 -10.45 -2.32
N GLN A 380 17.26 -11.39 -1.46
CA GLN A 380 15.95 -11.42 -0.79
C GLN A 380 16.14 -11.84 0.66
N ILE A 381 16.39 -10.87 1.55
CA ILE A 381 16.77 -11.15 2.96
C ILE A 381 15.59 -11.55 3.86
N LYS A 382 14.36 -11.61 3.32
CA LYS A 382 13.13 -12.00 4.03
C LYS A 382 12.31 -12.97 3.17
N PRO A 383 11.48 -13.85 3.76
CA PRO A 383 10.52 -14.64 3.00
C PRO A 383 9.64 -13.76 2.09
N PHE A 384 9.41 -14.21 0.87
CA PHE A 384 8.53 -13.56 -0.09
C PHE A 384 7.15 -14.24 -0.07
N ASN A 385 6.08 -13.45 0.02
CA ASN A 385 4.71 -13.95 -0.11
C ASN A 385 4.20 -13.64 -1.53
N PRO A 386 3.98 -14.66 -2.39
CA PRO A 386 3.57 -14.44 -3.76
C PRO A 386 2.11 -13.96 -3.90
N SER A 387 1.32 -14.01 -2.83
CA SER A 387 -0.09 -13.58 -2.84
C SER A 387 -0.28 -12.10 -3.20
N ILE A 388 0.76 -11.27 -3.00
CA ILE A 388 0.82 -9.88 -3.49
C ILE A 388 0.55 -9.77 -5.00
N MET A 389 0.90 -10.80 -5.78
CA MET A 389 0.73 -10.83 -7.23
C MET A 389 -0.63 -11.36 -7.68
N VAL A 390 -1.50 -11.81 -6.77
CA VAL A 390 -2.83 -12.34 -7.14
C VAL A 390 -3.68 -11.27 -7.83
N GLY A 391 -3.71 -10.05 -7.27
CA GLY A 391 -4.45 -8.94 -7.84
C GLY A 391 -3.93 -8.51 -9.21
N PRO A 392 -2.63 -8.21 -9.35
CA PRO A 392 -2.04 -7.84 -10.63
C PRO A 392 -2.20 -8.91 -11.72
N MET A 393 -1.98 -10.19 -11.38
CA MET A 393 -2.14 -11.31 -12.33
C MET A 393 -3.61 -11.51 -12.73
N SER A 394 -4.54 -11.32 -11.80
CA SER A 394 -5.98 -11.37 -12.11
C SER A 394 -6.39 -10.22 -13.02
N ALA A 395 -5.95 -9.00 -12.74
CA ALA A 395 -6.22 -7.83 -13.58
C ALA A 395 -5.69 -8.01 -15.01
N CYS A 396 -4.46 -8.50 -15.14
CA CYS A 396 -3.83 -8.83 -16.41
C CYS A 396 -4.57 -9.94 -17.18
N GLY A 397 -5.13 -10.92 -16.46
CA GLY A 397 -5.87 -12.03 -17.05
C GLY A 397 -7.18 -11.65 -17.74
N LEU A 398 -7.79 -10.52 -17.35
CA LEU A 398 -9.00 -9.99 -17.98
C LEU A 398 -8.71 -9.12 -19.20
N SER A 399 -7.58 -8.42 -19.20
CA SER A 399 -7.21 -7.50 -20.27
C SER A 399 -6.46 -8.18 -21.42
N ALA A 400 -5.64 -9.19 -21.10
CA ALA A 400 -4.77 -9.82 -22.08
C ALA A 400 -5.05 -11.32 -22.23
N GLU A 401 -4.78 -12.16 -21.22
CA GLU A 401 -4.59 -13.60 -21.46
C GLU A 401 -4.92 -14.51 -20.25
N THR A 402 -5.58 -15.65 -20.53
CA THR A 402 -5.97 -16.66 -19.52
C THR A 402 -4.80 -17.31 -18.77
N ARG A 403 -3.55 -17.12 -19.19
CA ARG A 403 -2.38 -17.65 -18.48
C ARG A 403 -2.13 -16.96 -17.13
N PHE A 404 -2.31 -15.65 -17.05
CA PHE A 404 -2.08 -14.92 -15.81
C PHE A 404 -3.12 -15.26 -14.75
N ARG A 405 -4.35 -15.55 -15.18
CA ARG A 405 -5.38 -16.10 -14.30
C ARG A 405 -4.95 -17.42 -13.65
N ARG A 406 -4.39 -18.35 -14.44
CA ARG A 406 -3.87 -19.62 -13.92
C ARG A 406 -2.70 -19.44 -12.95
N ILE A 407 -1.84 -18.45 -13.21
CA ILE A 407 -0.75 -18.11 -12.28
C ILE A 407 -1.33 -17.58 -10.96
N ALA A 408 -2.32 -16.68 -11.00
CA ALA A 408 -3.00 -16.18 -9.80
C ALA A 408 -3.60 -17.32 -8.95
N GLU A 409 -4.22 -18.32 -9.60
CA GLU A 409 -4.75 -19.52 -8.93
C GLU A 409 -3.65 -20.37 -8.28
N GLN A 410 -2.50 -20.53 -8.94
CA GLN A 410 -1.38 -21.33 -8.45
C GLN A 410 -0.67 -20.69 -7.26
N ILE A 411 -0.49 -19.37 -7.28
CA ILE A 411 0.32 -18.67 -6.27
C ILE A 411 -0.45 -18.37 -4.98
N THR A 412 -1.76 -18.60 -4.97
CA THR A 412 -2.57 -18.42 -3.76
C THR A 412 -2.57 -19.72 -2.94
N VAL A 413 -1.62 -19.82 -2.01
CA VAL A 413 -1.27 -21.08 -1.33
C VAL A 413 -2.28 -21.49 -0.25
N ALA A 414 -2.85 -20.52 0.48
CA ALA A 414 -3.74 -20.80 1.62
C ALA A 414 -5.22 -20.70 1.22
N THR A 415 -6.04 -21.67 1.63
CA THR A 415 -7.47 -21.73 1.27
C THR A 415 -8.34 -20.71 2.01
N ASP A 416 -7.83 -20.13 3.09
CA ASP A 416 -8.45 -19.05 3.87
C ASP A 416 -7.99 -17.65 3.43
N ASP A 417 -7.15 -17.56 2.39
CA ASP A 417 -6.64 -16.28 1.93
C ASP A 417 -7.76 -15.45 1.29
N ARG A 418 -8.00 -14.26 1.86
CA ARG A 418 -9.02 -13.31 1.42
C ARG A 418 -8.91 -12.99 -0.07
N VAL A 419 -7.69 -12.98 -0.64
CA VAL A 419 -7.52 -12.67 -2.07
C VAL A 419 -8.19 -13.71 -2.99
N ARG A 420 -8.37 -14.96 -2.54
CA ARG A 420 -9.09 -15.99 -3.32
C ARG A 420 -10.55 -15.60 -3.50
N LEU A 421 -11.16 -15.10 -2.43
CA LEU A 421 -12.53 -14.61 -2.42
C LEU A 421 -12.66 -13.33 -3.25
N LEU A 422 -11.79 -12.36 -3.04
CA LEU A 422 -11.92 -11.03 -3.67
C LEU A 422 -11.67 -11.06 -5.18
N TYR A 423 -10.85 -12.00 -5.66
CA TYR A 423 -10.56 -12.20 -7.09
C TYR A 423 -11.25 -13.43 -7.69
N ASP A 424 -12.24 -14.02 -7.01
CA ASP A 424 -13.07 -15.13 -7.52
C ASP A 424 -12.29 -16.39 -7.96
N LEU A 425 -11.23 -16.74 -7.24
CA LEU A 425 -10.31 -17.85 -7.58
C LEU A 425 -10.82 -19.23 -7.11
N ASP A 426 -11.91 -19.28 -6.34
CA ASP A 426 -12.37 -20.49 -5.63
C ASP A 426 -13.36 -21.39 -6.40
N VAL A 427 -13.44 -21.25 -7.72
CA VAL A 427 -14.51 -21.89 -8.52
C VAL A 427 -14.09 -23.22 -9.15
N HIS A 428 -12.83 -23.63 -8.99
CA HIS A 428 -12.29 -24.86 -9.55
C HIS A 428 -11.67 -25.80 -8.52
N ALA A 429 -12.12 -25.75 -7.25
CA ALA A 429 -11.98 -26.90 -6.37
C ALA A 429 -12.69 -28.08 -7.04
N LYS A 430 -11.91 -28.90 -7.75
CA LYS A 430 -12.34 -30.00 -8.60
C LYS A 430 -13.45 -30.81 -7.93
N LYS A 431 -14.57 -30.98 -8.63
CA LYS A 431 -15.49 -32.11 -8.39
C LYS A 431 -14.76 -33.43 -8.59
#